data_AF-A0AA40W9M5-F1
#
_entry.id   AF-A0AA40W9M5-F1
#
_cell.length_a   1.000
_cell.length_b   1.000
_cell.length_c   1.000
_cell.angle_alpha   90.00
_cell.angle_beta   90.00
_cell.angle_gamma   90.00
#
_symmetry.space_group_name_H-M   'P 1'
#
loop_
_entity.id
_entity.type
_entity.pdbx_description
1 polymer ?
#
loop_
_entity_poly.entity_id
_entity_poly.type
_entity_poly.pdbx_seq_one_letter_code
_entity_poly.pdbx_strand_id
1 'polypeptide(L)'
;MPLKKETKRKTDEEIIASGPTYINWIRFGLILLFYTSILINWKRTNSIQNILYLSGTTAMFLNFIYSFYKIRKTGSISHTLSKVFLLVDVLVQLVVMMGATMDHPDFTTGVVKSPILYGISYMYIVSSGLLLVPNFVLWIGFLSGGAQALAIFTATRYGLILTEQKKLANSLGYASVSEQITKILFVFACAVIVRILVKLFMRLRENSRYRQEALEESHKLIAQRSSKMKESAQYLKDSSKNLKSFMDDLSVLVSTQASSFEEISSTVEQFQSQTENSSYNVKNQFRNIESLILHSNNLKSIIEKISNFNQTLDQSMDKVRKSGTMVTKFVEELSGSLSSLGDSFRSVGEVNRIMSEVADRTNLLSLNASIEAARAGEAGRGFAVVAQEVSKLAESSAGNADLISKIIRDSSNHVQMGRESAETTAGHVKEQDTLIQDLFVRFDEFSNLFYEQRKINSEFFSTLDRLRSLSSEIELASSEQKMGLQGIVEAISLLQNSMESLVTKSENLSVVVRELETQSDTLILAETNT
;
A
#
# COMPACT_ATOMS: atom_id res chain seq x y z
N MET A 1 25.23 -27.44 -42.17
CA MET A 1 25.25 -27.44 -43.65
C MET A 1 26.59 -26.85 -44.10
N PRO A 2 27.37 -27.50 -44.98
CA PRO A 2 28.74 -27.09 -45.24
C PRO A 2 28.80 -25.89 -46.20
N LEU A 3 29.68 -24.95 -45.86
CA LEU A 3 29.99 -23.72 -46.61
C LEU A 3 30.47 -24.06 -48.03
N LYS A 4 29.70 -23.63 -49.04
CA LYS A 4 30.08 -23.66 -50.45
C LYS A 4 31.31 -22.78 -50.65
N LYS A 5 32.36 -23.34 -51.24
CA LYS A 5 33.53 -22.60 -51.77
C LYS A 5 33.04 -21.44 -52.65
N GLU A 6 33.16 -20.21 -52.15
CA GLU A 6 32.99 -19.02 -52.96
C GLU A 6 34.08 -18.99 -54.03
N THR A 7 33.69 -19.27 -55.27
CA THR A 7 34.45 -18.91 -56.45
C THR A 7 34.74 -17.42 -56.38
N LYS A 8 36.02 -17.03 -56.23
CA LYS A 8 36.49 -15.63 -56.28
C LYS A 8 35.89 -14.96 -57.53
N ARG A 9 34.79 -14.22 -57.36
CA ARG A 9 34.24 -13.36 -58.39
C ARG A 9 35.23 -12.24 -58.58
N LYS A 10 35.83 -12.16 -59.76
CA LYS A 10 36.67 -11.03 -60.12
C LYS A 10 35.83 -9.76 -59.98
N THR A 11 36.35 -8.78 -59.25
CA THR A 11 35.66 -7.51 -59.08
C THR A 11 35.57 -6.79 -60.43
N ASP A 12 34.59 -5.90 -60.59
CA ASP A 12 34.46 -5.08 -61.81
C ASP A 12 35.77 -4.35 -62.14
N GLU A 13 36.58 -4.04 -61.14
CA GLU A 13 37.91 -3.43 -61.30
C GLU A 13 38.95 -4.38 -61.90
N GLU A 14 38.95 -5.66 -61.49
CA GLU A 14 39.83 -6.68 -62.08
C GLU A 14 39.49 -6.95 -63.56
N ILE A 15 38.22 -6.85 -63.94
CA ILE A 15 37.77 -6.97 -65.33
C ILE A 15 38.25 -5.77 -66.15
N ILE A 16 38.17 -4.55 -65.62
CA ILE A 16 38.63 -3.33 -66.31
C ILE A 16 40.15 -3.26 -66.44
N ALA A 17 40.88 -3.76 -65.44
CA ALA A 17 42.34 -3.88 -65.49
C ALA A 17 42.82 -4.82 -66.62
N SER A 18 41.96 -5.73 -67.07
CA SER A 18 42.27 -6.65 -68.18
C SER A 18 42.04 -6.08 -69.58
N GLY A 19 41.34 -4.94 -69.72
CA GLY A 19 41.09 -4.26 -71.01
C GLY A 19 42.36 -4.01 -71.83
N PRO A 20 43.39 -3.35 -71.28
CA PRO A 20 44.70 -3.18 -71.92
C PRO A 20 45.37 -4.49 -72.35
N THR A 21 45.18 -5.56 -71.58
CA THR A 21 45.73 -6.90 -71.89
C THR A 21 45.05 -7.49 -73.12
N TYR A 22 43.71 -7.42 -73.21
CA TYR A 22 42.97 -7.88 -74.39
C TYR A 22 43.30 -7.05 -75.64
N ILE A 23 43.47 -5.74 -75.49
CA ILE A 23 43.91 -4.87 -76.61
C ILE A 23 45.25 -5.34 -77.15
N ASN A 24 46.20 -5.71 -76.29
CA ASN A 24 47.50 -6.18 -76.75
C ASN A 24 47.42 -7.50 -77.55
N TRP A 25 46.52 -8.42 -77.17
CA TRP A 25 46.26 -9.63 -77.93
C TRP A 25 45.56 -9.37 -79.27
N ILE A 26 44.60 -8.43 -79.30
CA ILE A 26 43.96 -8.00 -80.56
C ILE A 26 45.01 -7.39 -81.50
N ARG A 27 45.91 -6.54 -80.98
CA ARG A 27 47.03 -5.97 -81.74
C ARG A 27 47.95 -7.04 -82.31
N PHE A 28 48.29 -8.07 -81.53
CA PHE A 28 49.07 -9.20 -82.05
C PHE A 28 48.39 -9.88 -83.25
N GLY A 29 47.09 -10.15 -83.13
CA GLY A 29 46.30 -10.71 -84.23
C GLY A 29 46.33 -9.83 -85.48
N LEU A 30 46.22 -8.50 -85.31
CA LEU A 30 46.34 -7.53 -86.41
C LEU A 30 47.73 -7.52 -87.05
N ILE A 31 48.79 -7.58 -86.25
CA ILE A 31 50.18 -7.61 -86.73
C ILE A 31 50.45 -8.88 -87.55
N LEU A 32 49.93 -10.03 -87.10
CA LEU A 32 50.06 -11.28 -87.85
C LEU A 32 49.31 -11.20 -89.19
N LEU A 33 48.09 -10.65 -89.19
CA LEU A 33 47.35 -10.35 -90.42
C LEU A 33 48.13 -9.42 -91.35
N PHE A 34 48.78 -8.39 -90.82
CA PHE A 34 49.61 -7.47 -91.59
C PHE A 34 50.79 -8.17 -92.27
N TYR A 35 51.57 -8.99 -91.54
CA TYR A 35 52.68 -9.75 -92.13
C TYR A 35 52.20 -10.72 -93.21
N THR A 36 51.08 -11.42 -92.99
CA THR A 36 50.50 -12.31 -94.01
C THR A 36 50.02 -11.54 -95.25
N SER A 37 49.41 -10.36 -95.08
CA SER A 37 48.99 -9.50 -96.19
C SER A 37 50.17 -8.99 -97.02
N ILE A 38 51.29 -8.65 -96.38
CA ILE A 38 52.54 -8.26 -97.05
C ILE A 38 53.11 -9.43 -97.86
N LEU A 39 53.16 -10.64 -97.27
CA LEU A 39 53.65 -11.84 -97.95
C LEU A 39 52.84 -12.19 -99.20
N ILE A 40 51.50 -12.11 -99.11
CA ILE A 40 50.59 -12.40 -100.23
C ILE A 40 50.76 -11.38 -101.36
N ASN A 41 50.97 -10.11 -101.03
CA ASN A 41 51.04 -9.01 -102.01
C ASN A 41 52.48 -8.61 -102.40
N TRP A 42 53.50 -9.35 -101.95
CA TRP A 42 54.90 -8.99 -102.16
C TRP A 42 55.27 -8.77 -103.63
N LYS A 43 54.74 -9.62 -104.52
CA LYS A 43 54.97 -9.52 -105.98
C LYS A 43 54.07 -8.49 -106.68
N ARG A 44 53.04 -7.99 -106.02
CA ARG A 44 52.03 -7.07 -106.56
C ARG A 44 52.27 -5.62 -106.17
N THR A 45 53.31 -5.34 -105.40
CA THR A 45 53.62 -4.04 -104.80
C THR A 45 55.04 -3.63 -105.15
N ASN A 46 55.30 -2.33 -105.18
CA ASN A 46 56.62 -1.80 -105.48
C ASN A 46 57.60 -2.04 -104.31
N SER A 47 58.90 -2.08 -104.58
CA SER A 47 59.95 -2.25 -103.57
C SER A 47 59.86 -1.20 -102.45
N ILE A 48 59.50 0.05 -102.78
CA ILE A 48 59.31 1.14 -101.80
C ILE A 48 58.09 0.88 -100.91
N GLN A 49 56.98 0.42 -101.48
CA GLN A 49 55.76 0.09 -100.73
C GLN A 49 56.00 -1.09 -99.77
N ASN A 50 56.69 -2.13 -100.24
CA ASN A 50 57.06 -3.27 -99.39
C ASN A 50 57.94 -2.84 -98.21
N ILE A 51 58.90 -1.93 -98.42
CA ILE A 51 59.74 -1.38 -97.34
C ILE A 51 58.88 -0.56 -96.35
N LEU A 52 57.94 0.25 -96.83
CA LEU A 52 57.04 1.03 -95.96
C LEU A 52 56.09 0.14 -95.15
N TYR A 53 55.49 -0.87 -95.78
CA TYR A 53 54.64 -1.83 -95.09
C TYR A 53 55.43 -2.64 -94.07
N LEU A 54 56.62 -3.13 -94.42
CA LEU A 54 57.47 -3.91 -93.52
C LEU A 54 57.98 -3.06 -92.35
N SER A 55 58.36 -1.81 -92.58
CA SER A 55 58.82 -0.91 -91.52
C SER A 55 57.69 -0.51 -90.56
N GLY A 56 56.50 -0.17 -91.07
CA GLY A 56 55.34 0.15 -90.24
C GLY A 56 54.85 -1.04 -89.40
N THR A 57 54.78 -2.22 -90.00
CA THR A 57 54.37 -3.44 -89.29
C THR A 57 55.39 -3.90 -88.26
N THR A 58 56.68 -3.71 -88.54
CA THR A 58 57.76 -3.95 -87.56
C THR A 58 57.69 -2.96 -86.40
N ALA A 59 57.37 -1.68 -86.64
CA ALA A 59 57.16 -0.70 -85.58
C ALA A 59 55.98 -1.09 -84.66
N MET A 60 54.87 -1.56 -85.23
CA MET A 60 53.73 -2.09 -84.47
C MET A 60 54.13 -3.34 -83.67
N PHE A 61 54.94 -4.23 -84.25
CA PHE A 61 55.43 -5.44 -83.58
C PHE A 61 56.34 -5.13 -82.39
N LEU A 62 57.22 -4.13 -82.50
CA LEU A 62 58.04 -3.66 -81.38
C LEU A 62 57.17 -3.10 -80.24
N ASN A 63 56.15 -2.29 -80.56
CA ASN A 63 55.19 -1.80 -79.57
C ASN A 63 54.42 -2.94 -78.87
N PHE A 64 54.08 -4.00 -79.62
CA PHE A 64 53.47 -5.20 -79.07
C PHE A 64 54.42 -5.96 -78.14
N ILE A 65 55.67 -6.19 -78.54
CA ILE A 65 56.67 -6.90 -77.71
C ILE A 65 56.89 -6.15 -76.39
N TYR A 66 57.03 -4.83 -76.44
CA TYR A 66 57.20 -4.02 -75.23
C TYR A 66 55.97 -4.13 -74.31
N SER A 67 54.78 -4.08 -74.89
CA SER A 67 53.53 -4.29 -74.16
C SER A 67 53.47 -5.69 -73.54
N PHE A 68 53.79 -6.72 -74.30
CA PHE A 68 53.79 -8.11 -73.85
C PHE A 68 54.79 -8.35 -72.70
N TYR A 69 56.00 -7.81 -72.82
CA TYR A 69 57.01 -7.85 -71.77
C TYR A 69 56.50 -7.18 -70.48
N LYS A 70 55.89 -5.99 -70.61
CA LYS A 70 55.37 -5.26 -69.45
C LYS A 70 54.22 -6.02 -68.78
N ILE A 71 53.25 -6.55 -69.54
CA ILE A 71 52.15 -7.38 -68.99
C ILE A 71 52.72 -8.57 -68.21
N ARG A 72 53.74 -9.25 -68.75
CA ARG A 72 54.38 -10.40 -68.08
C ARG A 72 55.11 -10.03 -66.79
N LYS A 73 55.70 -8.82 -66.73
CA LYS A 73 56.48 -8.34 -65.57
C LYS A 73 55.61 -7.71 -64.48
N THR A 74 54.61 -6.91 -64.85
CA THR A 74 53.79 -6.12 -63.90
C THR A 74 52.36 -6.63 -63.76
N GLY A 75 51.99 -7.71 -64.44
CA GLY A 75 50.63 -8.30 -64.41
C GLY A 75 49.57 -7.52 -65.18
N SER A 76 49.79 -6.23 -65.45
CA SER A 76 48.91 -5.37 -66.24
C SER A 76 49.69 -4.28 -66.98
N ILE A 77 49.03 -3.67 -67.98
CA ILE A 77 49.48 -2.43 -68.63
C ILE A 77 48.67 -1.26 -68.10
N SER A 78 49.35 -0.15 -67.84
CA SER A 78 48.69 1.12 -67.55
C SER A 78 47.80 1.54 -68.71
N HIS A 79 46.56 1.92 -68.41
CA HIS A 79 45.57 2.45 -69.36
C HIS A 79 46.15 3.56 -70.25
N THR A 80 46.97 4.45 -69.69
CA THR A 80 47.62 5.55 -70.44
C THR A 80 48.58 5.03 -71.50
N LEU A 81 49.38 4.02 -71.17
CA LEU A 81 50.33 3.43 -72.10
C LEU A 81 49.61 2.68 -73.23
N SER A 82 48.50 2.01 -72.94
CA SER A 82 47.67 1.37 -73.97
C SER A 82 47.01 2.37 -74.91
N LYS A 83 46.60 3.55 -74.42
CA LYS A 83 46.10 4.65 -75.27
C LYS A 83 47.18 5.14 -76.22
N VAL A 84 48.39 5.38 -75.70
CA VAL A 84 49.53 5.86 -76.50
C VAL A 84 49.86 4.87 -77.61
N PHE A 85 49.97 3.58 -77.30
CA PHE A 85 50.31 2.60 -78.33
C PHE A 85 49.24 2.43 -79.41
N LEU A 86 47.97 2.47 -79.03
CA LEU A 86 46.89 2.39 -80.00
C LEU A 86 46.85 3.65 -80.90
N LEU A 87 47.16 4.82 -80.33
CA LEU A 87 47.31 6.06 -81.10
C LEU A 87 48.50 5.98 -82.05
N VAL A 88 49.66 5.49 -81.58
CA VAL A 88 50.85 5.27 -82.41
C VAL A 88 50.54 4.32 -83.56
N ASP A 89 49.82 3.21 -83.32
CA ASP A 89 49.46 2.28 -84.39
C ASP A 89 48.57 2.91 -85.47
N VAL A 90 47.60 3.75 -85.07
CA VAL A 90 46.77 4.49 -86.03
C VAL A 90 47.61 5.51 -86.82
N LEU A 91 48.58 6.18 -86.17
CA LEU A 91 49.51 7.09 -86.85
C LEU A 91 50.47 6.35 -87.79
N VAL A 92 50.98 5.19 -87.40
CA VAL A 92 51.79 4.34 -88.28
C VAL A 92 50.97 3.90 -89.48
N GLN A 93 49.71 3.49 -89.28
CA GLN A 93 48.80 3.15 -90.36
C GLN A 93 48.56 4.34 -91.30
N LEU A 94 48.37 5.55 -90.76
CA LEU A 94 48.26 6.78 -91.53
C LEU A 94 49.49 6.99 -92.43
N VAL A 95 50.70 6.95 -91.85
CA VAL A 95 51.95 7.17 -92.58
C VAL A 95 52.17 6.09 -93.65
N VAL A 96 51.90 4.83 -93.32
CA VAL A 96 52.01 3.70 -94.23
C VAL A 96 51.01 3.82 -95.39
N MET A 97 49.75 4.17 -95.12
CA MET A 97 48.74 4.36 -96.18
C MET A 97 49.09 5.56 -97.07
N MET A 98 49.56 6.67 -96.48
CA MET A 98 49.98 7.85 -97.23
C MET A 98 51.16 7.50 -98.15
N GLY A 99 52.24 6.92 -97.61
CA GLY A 99 53.41 6.53 -98.40
C GLY A 99 53.10 5.46 -99.46
N ALA A 100 52.24 4.50 -99.15
CA ALA A 100 51.86 3.47 -100.12
C ALA A 100 50.99 3.99 -101.29
N THR A 101 50.38 5.17 -101.15
CA THR A 101 49.59 5.80 -102.22
C THR A 101 50.39 6.85 -103.03
N MET A 102 51.65 7.10 -102.67
CA MET A 102 52.58 7.99 -103.38
C MET A 102 53.40 7.20 -104.42
N ASP A 103 52.71 6.47 -105.30
CA ASP A 103 53.33 5.63 -106.34
C ASP A 103 52.47 5.64 -107.62
N HIS A 104 52.93 4.97 -108.69
CA HIS A 104 52.24 4.89 -109.98
C HIS A 104 50.78 4.40 -109.80
N PRO A 105 49.80 4.97 -110.56
CA PRO A 105 48.37 4.76 -110.36
C PRO A 105 47.90 3.30 -110.26
N ASP A 106 48.59 2.38 -110.91
CA ASP A 106 48.29 0.95 -110.91
C ASP A 106 48.42 0.31 -109.51
N PHE A 107 49.46 0.68 -108.77
CA PHE A 107 49.72 0.13 -107.42
C PHE A 107 48.86 0.82 -106.36
N THR A 108 48.69 2.15 -106.47
CA THR A 108 47.87 2.97 -105.58
C THR A 108 46.42 2.47 -105.51
N THR A 109 45.90 1.99 -106.64
CA THR A 109 44.55 1.42 -106.73
C THR A 109 44.37 0.17 -105.86
N GLY A 110 45.39 -0.68 -105.75
CA GLY A 110 45.35 -1.88 -104.92
C GLY A 110 45.27 -1.57 -103.41
N VAL A 111 45.91 -0.50 -102.97
CA VAL A 111 45.92 -0.06 -101.57
C VAL A 111 44.57 0.54 -101.15
N VAL A 112 44.04 1.44 -101.98
CA VAL A 112 42.77 2.17 -101.73
C VAL A 112 41.53 1.26 -101.91
N LYS A 113 41.66 0.13 -102.60
CA LYS A 113 40.59 -0.88 -102.70
C LYS A 113 40.71 -2.00 -101.66
N SER A 114 41.82 -2.12 -100.94
CA SER A 114 42.07 -3.26 -100.05
C SER A 114 41.14 -3.26 -98.83
N PRO A 115 40.19 -4.21 -98.72
CA PRO A 115 39.25 -4.25 -97.61
C PRO A 115 39.93 -4.50 -96.26
N ILE A 116 41.12 -5.12 -96.27
CA ILE A 116 41.89 -5.45 -95.07
C ILE A 116 42.38 -4.16 -94.38
N LEU A 117 42.92 -3.19 -95.12
CA LEU A 117 43.40 -1.93 -94.54
C LEU A 117 42.27 -1.11 -93.90
N TYR A 118 41.07 -1.14 -94.49
CA TYR A 118 39.87 -0.53 -93.90
C TYR A 118 39.36 -1.31 -92.69
N GLY A 119 39.34 -2.65 -92.77
CA GLY A 119 39.01 -3.58 -91.68
C GLY A 119 39.74 -3.27 -90.37
N ILE A 120 41.01 -2.92 -90.48
CA ILE A 120 41.90 -2.64 -89.35
C ILE A 120 41.53 -1.34 -88.63
N SER A 121 41.06 -0.33 -89.37
CA SER A 121 40.56 0.92 -88.77
C SER A 121 39.39 0.64 -87.81
N TYR A 122 38.50 -0.30 -88.15
CA TYR A 122 37.44 -0.74 -87.24
C TYR A 122 37.98 -1.47 -86.02
N MET A 123 39.01 -2.30 -86.19
CA MET A 123 39.61 -3.03 -85.08
C MET A 123 40.29 -2.10 -84.09
N TYR A 124 40.90 -0.99 -84.53
CA TYR A 124 41.41 0.04 -83.62
C TYR A 124 40.30 0.76 -82.87
N ILE A 125 39.18 1.07 -83.53
CA ILE A 125 38.00 1.67 -82.88
C ILE A 125 37.42 0.72 -81.83
N VAL A 126 37.21 -0.56 -82.17
CA VAL A 126 36.71 -1.57 -81.23
C VAL A 126 37.68 -1.76 -80.06
N SER A 127 38.99 -1.85 -80.34
CA SER A 127 40.04 -1.96 -79.33
C SER A 127 40.07 -0.75 -78.39
N SER A 128 39.86 0.46 -78.91
CA SER A 128 39.77 1.67 -78.09
C SER A 128 38.55 1.65 -77.14
N GLY A 129 37.47 0.98 -77.53
CA GLY A 129 36.27 0.78 -76.72
C GLY A 129 36.52 -0.05 -75.45
N LEU A 130 37.46 -1.01 -75.51
CA LEU A 130 37.86 -1.84 -74.36
C LEU A 130 38.58 -1.06 -73.26
N LEU A 131 39.04 0.16 -73.54
CA LEU A 131 39.58 1.07 -72.52
C LEU A 131 38.49 1.77 -71.71
N LEU A 132 37.23 1.64 -72.11
CA LEU A 132 36.06 2.23 -71.46
C LEU A 132 36.14 3.76 -71.32
N VAL A 133 36.81 4.44 -72.25
CA VAL A 133 36.90 5.92 -72.30
C VAL A 133 36.18 6.44 -73.55
N PRO A 134 34.88 6.83 -73.46
CA PRO A 134 34.04 7.15 -74.61
C PRO A 134 34.64 8.21 -75.55
N ASN A 135 35.27 9.24 -74.97
CA ASN A 135 35.84 10.33 -75.76
C ASN A 135 37.11 9.87 -76.52
N PHE A 136 37.88 8.93 -75.96
CA PHE A 136 39.07 8.39 -76.62
C PHE A 136 38.69 7.57 -77.86
N VAL A 137 37.58 6.82 -77.80
CA VAL A 137 37.06 6.06 -78.96
C VAL A 137 36.73 6.98 -80.14
N LEU A 138 36.10 8.11 -79.86
CA LEU A 138 35.76 9.09 -80.89
C LEU A 138 37.02 9.71 -81.49
N TRP A 139 38.01 10.06 -80.67
CA TRP A 139 39.31 10.56 -81.13
C TRP A 139 40.03 9.57 -82.06
N ILE A 140 40.07 8.29 -81.71
CA ILE A 140 40.64 7.23 -82.55
C ILE A 140 39.84 7.06 -83.86
N GLY A 141 38.53 7.15 -83.78
CA GLY A 141 37.65 7.12 -84.96
C GLY A 141 37.89 8.29 -85.92
N PHE A 142 38.01 9.51 -85.40
CA PHE A 142 38.34 10.69 -86.20
C PHE A 142 39.72 10.59 -86.83
N LEU A 143 40.73 10.13 -86.08
CA LEU A 143 42.08 9.94 -86.59
C LEU A 143 42.13 8.85 -87.67
N SER A 144 41.41 7.74 -87.48
CA SER A 144 41.34 6.64 -88.45
C SER A 144 40.58 7.03 -89.73
N GLY A 145 39.46 7.75 -89.60
CA GLY A 145 38.71 8.28 -90.74
C GLY A 145 39.49 9.36 -91.50
N GLY A 146 40.17 10.25 -90.77
CA GLY A 146 41.10 11.24 -91.32
C GLY A 146 42.26 10.59 -92.05
N ALA A 147 42.78 9.46 -91.55
CA ALA A 147 43.83 8.70 -92.22
C ALA A 147 43.39 8.13 -93.56
N GLN A 148 42.16 7.64 -93.65
CA GLN A 148 41.60 7.18 -94.92
C GLN A 148 41.38 8.34 -95.89
N ALA A 149 40.83 9.46 -95.42
CA ALA A 149 40.65 10.65 -96.23
C ALA A 149 41.98 11.17 -96.80
N LEU A 150 43.03 11.20 -95.98
CA LEU A 150 44.37 11.64 -96.40
C LEU A 150 44.99 10.66 -97.40
N ALA A 151 44.84 9.34 -97.20
CA ALA A 151 45.33 8.33 -98.13
C ALA A 151 44.63 8.42 -99.51
N ILE A 152 43.31 8.67 -99.52
CA ILE A 152 42.56 8.91 -100.77
C ILE A 152 43.04 10.20 -101.44
N PHE A 153 43.29 11.26 -100.66
CA PHE A 153 43.80 12.52 -101.18
C PHE A 153 45.20 12.39 -101.78
N THR A 154 46.12 11.66 -101.13
CA THR A 154 47.45 11.41 -101.70
C THR A 154 47.37 10.53 -102.94
N ALA A 155 46.49 9.53 -102.94
CA ALA A 155 46.27 8.69 -104.11
C ALA A 155 45.83 9.50 -105.35
N THR A 156 44.88 10.43 -105.20
CA THR A 156 44.43 11.27 -106.33
C THR A 156 45.50 12.24 -106.81
N ARG A 157 46.36 12.75 -105.92
CA ARG A 157 47.48 13.63 -106.30
C ARG A 157 48.56 12.93 -107.13
N TYR A 158 48.74 11.62 -106.94
CA TYR A 158 49.73 10.81 -107.66
C TYR A 158 49.14 9.99 -108.82
N GLY A 159 47.97 10.37 -109.32
CA GLY A 159 47.44 9.89 -110.60
C GLY A 159 46.23 8.94 -110.53
N LEU A 160 45.67 8.67 -109.35
CA LEU A 160 44.41 7.92 -109.23
C LEU A 160 43.23 8.78 -109.72
N ILE A 161 42.53 8.34 -110.76
CA ILE A 161 41.34 9.04 -111.28
C ILE A 161 40.10 8.46 -110.61
N LEU A 162 39.33 9.31 -109.94
CA LEU A 162 38.06 8.90 -109.35
C LEU A 162 36.95 8.92 -110.41
N THR A 163 36.25 7.80 -110.60
CA THR A 163 35.18 7.64 -111.60
C THR A 163 34.06 6.77 -111.08
N GLU A 164 32.82 7.05 -111.50
CA GLU A 164 31.64 6.26 -111.12
C GLU A 164 31.22 5.22 -112.17
N GLN A 165 31.95 5.13 -113.29
CA GLN A 165 31.69 4.10 -114.28
C GLN A 165 32.16 2.72 -113.76
N LYS A 166 31.22 1.83 -113.41
CA LYS A 166 31.46 0.55 -112.72
C LYS A 166 32.54 -0.35 -113.34
N LYS A 167 32.71 -0.35 -114.67
CA LYS A 167 33.77 -1.13 -115.36
C LYS A 167 35.15 -0.47 -115.21
N LEU A 168 35.21 0.86 -115.25
CA LEU A 168 36.44 1.65 -115.12
C LEU A 168 36.86 1.76 -113.65
N ALA A 169 35.91 1.93 -112.72
CA ALA A 169 36.18 1.98 -111.28
C ALA A 169 36.82 0.69 -110.74
N ASN A 170 36.71 -0.44 -111.46
CA ASN A 170 37.35 -1.71 -111.11
C ASN A 170 38.70 -1.96 -111.82
N SER A 171 39.07 -1.17 -112.83
CA SER A 171 40.37 -1.29 -113.50
C SER A 171 41.50 -0.63 -112.69
N LEU A 172 42.75 -0.91 -113.07
CA LEU A 172 43.95 -0.28 -112.50
C LEU A 172 43.95 1.22 -112.83
N GLY A 173 44.36 2.05 -111.87
CA GLY A 173 44.41 3.52 -111.98
C GLY A 173 43.13 4.28 -111.64
N TYR A 174 42.03 3.57 -111.33
CA TYR A 174 40.72 4.19 -111.07
C TYR A 174 40.07 3.67 -109.78
N ALA A 175 39.30 4.50 -109.08
CA ALA A 175 38.48 4.10 -107.93
C ALA A 175 37.12 4.83 -107.90
N SER A 176 36.09 4.22 -107.31
CA SER A 176 34.76 4.84 -107.16
C SER A 176 34.73 5.90 -106.06
N VAL A 177 34.16 7.06 -106.34
CA VAL A 177 34.01 8.16 -105.36
C VAL A 177 33.08 7.73 -104.23
N SER A 178 31.92 7.17 -104.58
CA SER A 178 30.91 6.71 -103.63
C SER A 178 31.44 5.62 -102.69
N GLU A 179 32.25 4.68 -103.18
CA GLU A 179 32.89 3.66 -102.33
C GLU A 179 33.87 4.26 -101.32
N GLN A 180 34.61 5.31 -101.69
CA GLN A 180 35.59 5.92 -100.80
C GLN A 180 34.95 6.84 -99.75
N ILE A 181 33.90 7.58 -100.12
CA ILE A 181 33.12 8.40 -99.18
C ILE A 181 32.41 7.51 -98.15
N THR A 182 31.80 6.40 -98.59
CA THR A 182 31.08 5.49 -97.69
C THR A 182 32.00 4.83 -96.66
N LYS A 183 33.25 4.50 -97.01
CA LYS A 183 34.24 3.98 -96.06
C LYS A 183 34.53 4.96 -94.92
N ILE A 184 34.78 6.24 -95.24
CA ILE A 184 35.04 7.27 -94.22
C ILE A 184 33.81 7.46 -93.32
N LEU A 185 32.62 7.57 -93.91
CA LEU A 185 31.37 7.72 -93.15
C LEU A 185 31.10 6.52 -92.23
N PHE A 186 31.38 5.30 -92.70
CA PHE A 186 31.15 4.08 -91.92
C PHE A 186 32.15 3.96 -90.75
N VAL A 187 33.42 4.36 -90.93
CA VAL A 187 34.41 4.44 -89.84
C VAL A 187 33.98 5.43 -88.76
N PHE A 188 33.48 6.61 -89.16
CA PHE A 188 32.94 7.58 -88.22
C PHE A 188 31.69 7.04 -87.49
N ALA A 189 30.77 6.41 -88.23
CA ALA A 189 29.57 5.80 -87.66
C ALA A 189 29.93 4.70 -86.64
N CYS A 190 30.88 3.81 -86.95
CA CYS A 190 31.38 2.80 -86.02
C CYS A 190 31.96 3.42 -84.74
N ALA A 191 32.73 4.52 -84.85
CA ALA A 191 33.27 5.20 -83.67
C ALA A 191 32.17 5.79 -82.78
N VAL A 192 31.11 6.37 -83.37
CA VAL A 192 29.95 6.87 -82.62
C VAL A 192 29.20 5.73 -81.94
N ILE A 193 28.97 4.60 -82.64
CA ILE A 193 28.28 3.43 -82.07
C ILE A 193 29.05 2.87 -80.87
N VAL A 194 30.37 2.64 -81.02
CA VAL A 194 31.20 2.11 -79.92
C VAL A 194 31.24 3.11 -78.75
N ARG A 195 31.28 4.42 -79.01
CA ARG A 195 31.17 5.44 -77.95
C ARG A 195 29.86 5.32 -77.16
N ILE A 196 28.73 5.13 -77.84
CA ILE A 196 27.40 4.99 -77.19
C ILE A 196 27.38 3.72 -76.33
N LEU A 197 27.88 2.60 -76.85
CA LEU A 197 27.93 1.33 -76.11
C LEU A 197 28.77 1.46 -74.83
N VAL A 198 29.95 2.07 -74.90
CA VAL A 198 30.80 2.30 -73.71
C VAL A 198 30.09 3.21 -72.70
N LYS A 199 29.42 4.27 -73.16
CA LYS A 199 28.68 5.19 -72.27
C LYS A 199 27.50 4.49 -71.57
N LEU A 200 26.78 3.62 -72.27
CA LEU A 200 25.69 2.81 -71.70
C LEU A 200 26.23 1.85 -70.64
N PHE A 201 27.31 1.14 -70.95
CA PHE A 201 27.94 0.20 -70.01
C PHE A 201 28.40 0.89 -68.71
N MET A 202 29.01 2.07 -68.81
CA MET A 202 29.42 2.86 -67.65
C MET A 202 28.22 3.29 -66.78
N ARG A 203 27.10 3.71 -67.40
CA ARG A 203 25.87 4.06 -66.65
C ARG A 203 25.26 2.88 -65.92
N LEU A 204 25.21 1.70 -66.55
CA LEU A 204 24.68 0.49 -65.92
C LEU A 204 25.49 0.10 -64.67
N ARG A 205 26.81 0.24 -64.74
CA ARG A 205 27.72 -0.04 -63.61
C ARG A 205 27.53 0.92 -62.43
N GLU A 206 27.39 2.21 -62.71
CA GLU A 206 27.17 3.20 -61.66
C GLU A 206 25.86 2.92 -60.91
N ASN A 207 24.81 2.55 -61.64
CA ASN A 207 23.52 2.19 -61.06
C ASN A 207 23.57 0.88 -60.25
N SER A 208 24.32 -0.13 -60.69
CA SER A 208 24.45 -1.38 -59.92
C SER A 208 25.20 -1.18 -58.60
N ARG A 209 26.22 -0.31 -58.58
CA ARG A 209 26.97 -0.01 -57.36
C ARG A 209 26.09 0.71 -56.33
N TYR A 210 25.35 1.73 -56.76
CA TYR A 210 24.40 2.44 -55.90
C TYR A 210 23.36 1.48 -55.28
N ARG A 211 22.84 0.55 -56.07
CA ARG A 211 21.84 -0.42 -55.59
C ARG A 211 22.40 -1.39 -54.56
N GLN A 212 23.69 -1.71 -54.63
CA GLN A 212 24.34 -2.62 -53.69
C GLN A 212 24.69 -1.94 -52.37
N GLU A 213 25.20 -0.70 -52.42
CA GLU A 213 25.42 0.14 -51.24
C GLU A 213 24.10 0.39 -50.47
N ALA A 214 23.02 0.74 -51.19
CA ALA A 214 21.70 0.94 -50.60
C ALA A 214 21.12 -0.34 -49.94
N LEU A 215 21.40 -1.51 -50.51
CA LEU A 215 20.96 -2.79 -49.93
C LEU A 215 21.72 -3.08 -48.64
N GLU A 216 23.03 -2.85 -48.61
CA GLU A 216 23.84 -3.10 -47.41
C GLU A 216 23.46 -2.17 -46.24
N GLU A 217 23.16 -0.90 -46.53
CA GLU A 217 22.66 0.06 -45.54
C GLU A 217 21.28 -0.34 -44.99
N SER A 218 20.37 -0.77 -45.88
CA SER A 218 19.05 -1.28 -45.48
C SER A 218 19.15 -2.50 -44.57
N HIS A 219 20.03 -3.46 -44.89
CA HIS A 219 20.26 -4.63 -44.04
C HIS A 219 20.82 -4.26 -42.66
N LYS A 220 21.76 -3.31 -42.58
CA LYS A 220 22.28 -2.81 -41.29
C LYS A 220 21.17 -2.14 -40.46
N LEU A 221 20.33 -1.32 -41.10
CA LEU A 221 19.22 -0.65 -40.43
C LEU A 221 18.17 -1.64 -39.91
N ILE A 222 17.82 -2.65 -40.71
CA ILE A 222 16.90 -3.72 -40.31
C ILE A 222 17.46 -4.49 -39.13
N ALA A 223 18.72 -4.94 -39.20
CA ALA A 223 19.37 -5.66 -38.09
C ALA A 223 19.40 -4.83 -36.79
N GLN A 224 19.69 -3.53 -36.87
CA GLN A 224 19.68 -2.65 -35.71
C GLN A 224 18.28 -2.46 -35.12
N ARG A 225 17.25 -2.28 -35.97
CA ARG A 225 15.85 -2.19 -35.53
C ARG A 225 15.38 -3.49 -34.89
N SER A 226 15.78 -4.61 -35.48
CA SER A 226 15.46 -5.95 -35.00
C SER A 226 16.05 -6.21 -33.61
N SER A 227 17.34 -5.87 -33.41
CA SER A 227 17.97 -5.94 -32.09
C SER A 227 17.28 -5.07 -31.04
N LYS A 228 16.88 -3.83 -31.38
CA LYS A 228 16.13 -2.96 -30.46
C LYS A 228 14.74 -3.51 -30.15
N MET A 229 14.08 -4.13 -31.14
CA MET A 229 12.79 -4.80 -30.94
C MET A 229 12.92 -5.96 -29.95
N LYS A 230 13.96 -6.79 -30.07
CA LYS A 230 14.24 -7.88 -29.12
C LYS A 230 14.46 -7.37 -27.70
N GLU A 231 15.28 -6.32 -27.55
CA GLU A 231 15.52 -5.71 -26.24
C GLU A 231 14.21 -5.19 -25.64
N SER A 232 13.39 -4.50 -26.45
CA SER A 232 12.09 -3.99 -26.02
C SER A 232 11.10 -5.11 -25.67
N ALA A 233 11.08 -6.20 -26.45
CA ALA A 233 10.25 -7.36 -26.19
C ALA A 233 10.68 -8.06 -24.89
N GLN A 234 11.98 -8.18 -24.63
CA GLN A 234 12.49 -8.74 -23.36
C GLN A 234 12.11 -7.85 -22.16
N TYR A 235 12.29 -6.53 -22.27
CA TYR A 235 11.82 -5.59 -21.24
C TYR A 235 10.30 -5.71 -21.00
N LEU A 236 9.50 -5.88 -22.06
CA LEU A 236 8.06 -6.09 -21.96
C LEU A 236 7.73 -7.40 -21.23
N LYS A 237 8.49 -8.47 -21.51
CA LYS A 237 8.35 -9.77 -20.84
C LYS A 237 8.60 -9.68 -19.35
N ASP A 238 9.71 -9.05 -18.99
CA ASP A 238 10.14 -8.93 -17.59
C ASP A 238 9.19 -8.00 -16.81
N SER A 239 8.74 -6.92 -17.44
CA SER A 239 7.71 -6.04 -16.88
C SER A 239 6.38 -6.76 -16.67
N SER A 240 5.94 -7.58 -17.63
CA SER A 240 4.73 -8.39 -17.52
C SER A 240 4.84 -9.40 -16.36
N LYS A 241 5.97 -10.09 -16.21
CA LYS A 241 6.23 -10.96 -15.05
C LYS A 241 6.15 -10.23 -13.71
N ASN A 242 6.76 -9.05 -13.61
CA ASN A 242 6.71 -8.26 -12.38
C ASN A 242 5.28 -7.81 -12.07
N LEU A 243 4.52 -7.38 -13.08
CA LEU A 243 3.12 -6.99 -12.91
C LEU A 243 2.26 -8.18 -12.48
N LYS A 244 2.53 -9.38 -13.02
CA LYS A 244 1.85 -10.62 -12.61
C LYS A 244 2.09 -10.93 -11.13
N SER A 245 3.34 -10.88 -10.67
CA SER A 245 3.68 -11.09 -9.25
C SER A 245 2.96 -10.08 -8.37
N PHE A 246 2.95 -8.80 -8.78
CA PHE A 246 2.22 -7.75 -8.06
C PHE A 246 0.71 -8.02 -8.00
N MET A 247 0.10 -8.57 -9.05
CA MET A 247 -1.31 -8.97 -9.05
C MET A 247 -1.59 -10.15 -8.11
N ASP A 248 -0.69 -11.14 -8.08
CA ASP A 248 -0.83 -12.28 -7.16
C ASP A 248 -0.75 -11.81 -5.69
N ASP A 249 0.21 -10.93 -5.37
CA ASP A 249 0.33 -10.33 -4.03
C ASP A 249 -0.89 -9.48 -3.66
N LEU A 250 -1.40 -8.68 -4.61
CA LEU A 250 -2.61 -7.88 -4.42
C LEU A 250 -3.82 -8.76 -4.13
N SER A 251 -3.97 -9.88 -4.83
CA SER A 251 -5.06 -10.84 -4.60
C SER A 251 -5.03 -11.42 -3.18
N VAL A 252 -3.84 -11.80 -2.69
CA VAL A 252 -3.66 -12.29 -1.30
C VAL A 252 -3.99 -11.20 -0.28
N LEU A 253 -3.51 -9.96 -0.52
CA LEU A 253 -3.82 -8.81 0.33
C LEU A 253 -5.33 -8.58 0.41
N VAL A 254 -5.99 -8.65 -0.75
CA VAL A 254 -7.44 -8.45 -0.83
C VAL A 254 -8.19 -9.52 -0.04
N SER A 255 -7.83 -10.80 -0.22
CA SER A 255 -8.46 -11.89 0.54
C SER A 255 -8.28 -11.73 2.05
N THR A 256 -7.08 -11.32 2.50
CA THR A 256 -6.77 -11.14 3.92
C THR A 256 -7.56 -9.97 4.51
N GLN A 257 -7.69 -8.89 3.75
CA GLN A 257 -8.46 -7.71 4.16
C GLN A 257 -9.97 -8.03 4.24
N ALA A 258 -10.50 -8.90 3.38
CA ALA A 258 -11.88 -9.37 3.46
C ALA A 258 -12.15 -10.11 4.79
N SER A 259 -11.28 -11.04 5.18
CA SER A 259 -11.37 -11.71 6.49
C SER A 259 -11.30 -10.73 7.66
N SER A 260 -10.47 -9.68 7.55
CA SER A 260 -10.40 -8.63 8.56
C SER A 260 -11.72 -7.87 8.69
N PHE A 261 -12.47 -7.66 7.60
CA PHE A 261 -13.80 -7.03 7.68
C PHE A 261 -14.84 -7.92 8.35
N GLU A 262 -14.80 -9.24 8.16
CA GLU A 262 -15.68 -10.17 8.86
C GLU A 262 -15.42 -10.14 10.37
N GLU A 263 -14.13 -10.14 10.76
CA GLU A 263 -13.75 -10.01 12.17
C GLU A 263 -14.22 -8.67 12.76
N ILE A 264 -13.97 -7.54 12.09
CA ILE A 264 -14.43 -6.23 12.54
C ILE A 264 -15.97 -6.23 12.66
N SER A 265 -16.69 -6.79 11.70
CA SER A 265 -18.17 -6.86 11.74
C SER A 265 -18.65 -7.62 12.98
N SER A 266 -18.02 -8.77 13.30
CA SER A 266 -18.34 -9.53 14.51
C SER A 266 -18.07 -8.73 15.80
N THR A 267 -16.96 -7.98 15.85
CA THR A 267 -16.65 -7.14 17.01
C THR A 267 -17.64 -5.99 17.16
N VAL A 268 -18.13 -5.41 16.06
CA VAL A 268 -19.14 -4.35 16.06
C VAL A 268 -20.48 -4.87 16.55
N GLU A 269 -20.91 -6.06 16.14
CA GLU A 269 -22.12 -6.70 16.65
C GLU A 269 -22.03 -6.96 18.16
N GLN A 270 -20.88 -7.46 18.64
CA GLN A 270 -20.64 -7.65 20.06
C GLN A 270 -20.68 -6.32 20.82
N PHE A 271 -20.04 -5.28 20.31
CA PHE A 271 -20.05 -3.95 20.91
C PHE A 271 -21.47 -3.35 20.95
N GLN A 272 -22.27 -3.57 19.91
CA GLN A 272 -23.65 -3.12 19.88
C GLN A 272 -24.48 -3.79 20.97
N SER A 273 -24.38 -5.13 21.12
CA SER A 273 -25.03 -5.86 22.20
C SER A 273 -24.58 -5.38 23.58
N GLN A 274 -23.29 -5.12 23.76
CA GLN A 274 -22.75 -4.60 25.01
C GLN A 274 -23.25 -3.18 25.33
N THR A 275 -23.39 -2.33 24.32
CA THR A 275 -23.93 -0.97 24.45
C THR A 275 -25.41 -1.00 24.83
N GLU A 276 -26.20 -1.91 24.23
CA GLU A 276 -27.61 -2.11 24.59
C GLU A 276 -27.77 -2.60 26.03
N ASN A 277 -26.94 -3.57 26.44
CA ASN A 277 -26.90 -4.04 27.82
C ASN A 277 -26.50 -2.93 28.80
N SER A 278 -25.52 -2.09 28.44
CA SER A 278 -25.13 -0.92 29.23
C SER A 278 -26.31 0.02 29.45
N SER A 279 -27.02 0.39 28.37
CA SER A 279 -28.22 1.25 28.45
C SER A 279 -29.32 0.64 29.33
N TYR A 280 -29.54 -0.67 29.22
CA TYR A 280 -30.50 -1.39 30.08
C TYR A 280 -30.09 -1.33 31.57
N ASN A 281 -28.81 -1.59 31.86
CA ASN A 281 -28.29 -1.57 33.22
C ASN A 281 -28.36 -0.17 33.85
N VAL A 282 -28.07 0.89 33.08
CA VAL A 282 -28.22 2.28 33.52
C VAL A 282 -29.67 2.61 33.87
N LYS A 283 -30.64 2.19 33.05
CA LYS A 283 -32.06 2.37 33.37
C LYS A 283 -32.47 1.69 34.66
N ASN A 284 -31.99 0.46 34.90
CA ASN A 284 -32.23 -0.23 36.17
C ASN A 284 -31.53 0.46 37.34
N GLN A 285 -30.32 1.00 37.12
CA GLN A 285 -29.60 1.76 38.13
C GLN A 285 -30.36 3.01 38.57
N PHE A 286 -30.95 3.76 37.62
CA PHE A 286 -31.82 4.90 37.95
C PHE A 286 -33.02 4.52 38.83
N ARG A 287 -33.71 3.42 38.49
CA ARG A 287 -34.84 2.91 39.32
C ARG A 287 -34.40 2.54 40.73
N ASN A 288 -33.24 1.90 40.85
CA ASN A 288 -32.68 1.53 42.16
C ASN A 288 -32.29 2.77 42.95
N ILE A 289 -31.67 3.78 42.32
CA ILE A 289 -31.34 5.06 42.96
C ILE A 289 -32.62 5.74 43.49
N GLU A 290 -33.69 5.78 42.70
CA GLU A 290 -34.97 6.36 43.11
C GLU A 290 -35.55 5.64 44.34
N SER A 291 -35.52 4.30 44.35
CA SER A 291 -35.94 3.50 45.51
C SER A 291 -35.07 3.78 46.75
N LEU A 292 -33.75 3.90 46.59
CA LEU A 292 -32.84 4.22 47.68
C LEU A 292 -33.06 5.63 48.24
N ILE A 293 -33.40 6.61 47.40
CA ILE A 293 -33.79 7.95 47.83
C ILE A 293 -35.04 7.89 48.71
N LEU A 294 -36.05 7.10 48.32
CA LEU A 294 -37.27 6.90 49.14
C LEU A 294 -36.94 6.27 50.49
N HIS A 295 -36.12 5.21 50.52
CA HIS A 295 -35.69 4.57 51.76
C HIS A 295 -34.89 5.53 52.66
N SER A 296 -33.99 6.32 52.08
CA SER A 296 -33.18 7.31 52.81
C SER A 296 -34.05 8.42 53.44
N ASN A 297 -35.08 8.87 52.71
CA ASN A 297 -36.07 9.83 53.24
C ASN A 297 -36.89 9.23 54.38
N ASN A 298 -37.31 7.97 54.27
CA ASN A 298 -38.01 7.28 55.35
C ASN A 298 -37.11 7.15 56.59
N LEU A 299 -35.85 6.78 56.40
CA LEU A 299 -34.87 6.69 57.47
C LEU A 299 -34.67 8.06 58.17
N LYS A 300 -34.59 9.15 57.40
CA LYS A 300 -34.56 10.51 57.97
C LYS A 300 -35.77 10.80 58.86
N SER A 301 -36.98 10.45 58.40
CA SER A 301 -38.21 10.63 59.20
C SER A 301 -38.20 9.79 60.48
N ILE A 302 -37.70 8.56 60.43
CA ILE A 302 -37.58 7.69 61.61
C ILE A 302 -36.60 8.31 62.62
N ILE A 303 -35.44 8.79 62.17
CA ILE A 303 -34.45 9.46 63.04
C ILE A 303 -35.06 10.70 63.72
N GLU A 304 -35.85 11.50 62.99
CA GLU A 304 -36.55 12.67 63.55
C GLU A 304 -37.58 12.26 64.61
N LYS A 305 -38.38 11.21 64.36
CA LYS A 305 -39.35 10.68 65.33
C LYS A 305 -38.68 10.21 66.61
N ILE A 306 -37.53 9.53 66.49
CA ILE A 306 -36.78 9.04 67.65
C ILE A 306 -36.17 10.19 68.44
N SER A 307 -35.65 11.22 67.76
CA SER A 307 -35.18 12.45 68.42
C SER A 307 -36.27 13.11 69.27
N ASN A 308 -37.50 13.19 68.75
CA ASN A 308 -38.64 13.75 69.49
C ASN A 308 -39.08 12.84 70.64
N PHE A 309 -39.01 11.52 70.45
CA PHE A 309 -39.31 10.54 71.48
C PHE A 309 -38.34 10.65 72.65
N ASN A 310 -37.03 10.75 72.40
CA ASN A 310 -36.01 10.93 73.44
C ASN A 310 -36.26 12.20 74.25
N GLN A 311 -36.61 13.33 73.61
CA GLN A 311 -36.94 14.57 74.34
C GLN A 311 -38.16 14.40 75.25
N THR A 312 -39.18 13.68 74.79
CA THR A 312 -40.38 13.39 75.61
C THR A 312 -40.05 12.46 76.77
N LEU A 313 -39.10 11.55 76.54
CA LEU A 313 -38.65 10.61 77.55
C LEU A 313 -37.84 11.29 78.65
N ASP A 314 -36.96 12.22 78.32
CA ASP A 314 -36.22 13.04 79.31
C ASP A 314 -37.18 13.75 80.27
N GLN A 315 -38.25 14.34 79.74
CA GLN A 315 -39.30 14.97 80.55
C GLN A 315 -40.03 13.97 81.44
N SER A 316 -40.26 12.76 80.94
CA SER A 316 -40.93 11.70 81.70
C SER A 316 -40.04 11.19 82.83
N MET A 317 -38.74 10.99 82.56
CA MET A 317 -37.77 10.59 83.57
C MET A 317 -37.57 11.64 84.65
N ASP A 318 -37.56 12.94 84.31
CA ASP A 318 -37.52 14.01 85.31
C ASP A 318 -38.76 13.99 86.24
N LYS A 319 -39.95 13.71 85.69
CA LYS A 319 -41.17 13.52 86.48
C LYS A 319 -41.08 12.32 87.42
N VAL A 320 -40.58 11.18 86.95
CA VAL A 320 -40.43 9.98 87.78
C VAL A 320 -39.42 10.24 88.90
N ARG A 321 -38.28 10.89 88.61
CA ARG A 321 -37.29 11.28 89.64
C ARG A 321 -37.90 12.18 90.70
N LYS A 322 -38.64 13.23 90.29
CA LYS A 322 -39.36 14.11 91.21
C LYS A 322 -40.36 13.32 92.06
N SER A 323 -41.11 12.39 91.46
CA SER A 323 -42.03 11.51 92.18
C SER A 323 -41.30 10.64 93.21
N GLY A 324 -40.17 10.03 92.83
CA GLY A 324 -39.35 9.24 93.74
C GLY A 324 -38.88 10.05 94.94
N THR A 325 -38.35 11.26 94.72
CA THR A 325 -37.94 12.15 95.83
C THR A 325 -39.09 12.54 96.75
N MET A 326 -40.30 12.77 96.21
CA MET A 326 -41.49 13.04 97.01
C MET A 326 -41.90 11.82 97.85
N VAL A 327 -41.85 10.62 97.29
CA VAL A 327 -42.16 9.38 98.02
C VAL A 327 -41.12 9.14 99.12
N THR A 328 -39.83 9.31 98.85
CA THR A 328 -38.77 9.19 99.88
C THR A 328 -39.05 10.11 101.06
N LYS A 329 -39.35 11.39 100.80
CA LYS A 329 -39.69 12.35 101.84
C LYS A 329 -40.94 11.95 102.63
N PHE A 330 -41.99 11.50 101.92
CA PHE A 330 -43.21 11.03 102.56
C PHE A 330 -42.96 9.81 103.48
N VAL A 331 -42.11 8.87 103.04
CA VAL A 331 -41.75 7.69 103.83
C VAL A 331 -40.92 8.08 105.07
N GLU A 332 -40.02 9.05 104.95
CA GLU A 332 -39.27 9.61 106.09
C GLU A 332 -40.22 10.25 107.13
N GLU A 333 -41.17 11.07 106.67
CA GLU A 333 -42.19 11.70 107.52
C GLU A 333 -43.13 10.66 108.18
N LEU A 334 -43.53 9.62 107.44
CA LEU A 334 -44.33 8.52 107.95
C LEU A 334 -43.58 7.71 109.01
N SER A 335 -42.31 7.40 108.78
CA SER A 335 -41.47 6.69 109.75
C SER A 335 -41.32 7.48 111.05
N GLY A 336 -41.10 8.80 110.96
CA GLY A 336 -41.08 9.68 112.13
C GLY A 336 -42.42 9.73 112.89
N SER A 337 -43.53 9.76 112.15
CA SER A 337 -44.89 9.74 112.73
C SER A 337 -45.20 8.41 113.44
N LEU A 338 -44.83 7.29 112.83
CA LEU A 338 -44.99 5.95 113.43
C LEU A 338 -44.11 5.77 114.66
N SER A 339 -42.89 6.30 114.66
CA SER A 339 -42.03 6.32 115.85
C SER A 339 -42.71 7.07 117.00
N SER A 340 -43.21 8.29 116.73
CA SER A 340 -43.89 9.12 117.72
C SER A 340 -45.18 8.46 118.25
N LEU A 341 -45.90 7.75 117.39
CA LEU A 341 -47.09 6.99 117.76
C LEU A 341 -46.75 5.78 118.64
N GLY A 342 -45.64 5.07 118.33
CA GLY A 342 -45.11 4.00 119.17
C GLY A 342 -44.76 4.49 120.58
N ASP A 343 -44.10 5.64 120.69
CA ASP A 343 -43.78 6.27 121.98
C ASP A 343 -45.05 6.67 122.76
N SER A 344 -46.08 7.12 122.06
CA SER A 344 -47.39 7.45 122.64
C SER A 344 -48.06 6.20 123.22
N PHE A 345 -48.11 5.09 122.47
CA PHE A 345 -48.66 3.83 122.99
C PHE A 345 -47.86 3.27 124.16
N ARG A 346 -46.54 3.43 124.18
CA ARG A 346 -45.70 3.06 125.34
C ARG A 346 -46.09 3.86 126.59
N SER A 347 -46.34 5.16 126.42
CA SER A 347 -46.78 6.04 127.50
C SER A 347 -48.18 5.67 128.01
N VAL A 348 -49.12 5.38 127.11
CA VAL A 348 -50.46 4.90 127.48
C VAL A 348 -50.38 3.53 128.18
N GLY A 349 -49.48 2.65 127.74
CA GLY A 349 -49.22 1.36 128.38
C GLY A 349 -48.79 1.50 129.83
N GLU A 350 -47.91 2.44 130.11
CA GLU A 350 -47.47 2.72 131.49
C GLU A 350 -48.60 3.28 132.36
N VAL A 351 -49.42 4.20 131.84
CA VAL A 351 -50.60 4.71 132.55
C VAL A 351 -51.59 3.58 132.83
N ASN A 352 -51.85 2.72 131.84
CA ASN A 352 -52.79 1.60 131.98
C ASN A 352 -52.28 0.55 132.99
N ARG A 353 -50.97 0.31 133.06
CA ARG A 353 -50.33 -0.53 134.09
C ARG A 353 -50.59 0.01 135.49
N ILE A 354 -50.43 1.32 135.68
CA ILE A 354 -50.73 2.00 136.95
C ILE A 354 -52.22 1.87 137.28
N MET A 355 -53.13 2.01 136.31
CA MET A 355 -54.57 1.85 136.54
C MET A 355 -54.95 0.42 136.96
N SER A 356 -54.37 -0.61 136.33
CA SER A 356 -54.54 -2.00 136.73
C SER A 356 -54.06 -2.23 138.17
N GLU A 357 -52.89 -1.68 138.53
CA GLU A 357 -52.35 -1.77 139.89
C GLU A 357 -53.26 -1.06 140.92
N VAL A 358 -53.84 0.10 140.56
CA VAL A 358 -54.82 0.81 141.41
C VAL A 358 -56.11 0.01 141.56
N ALA A 359 -56.60 -0.61 140.48
CA ALA A 359 -57.80 -1.46 140.53
C ALA A 359 -57.58 -2.67 141.45
N ASP A 360 -56.45 -3.36 141.32
CA ASP A 360 -56.09 -4.49 142.19
C ASP A 360 -55.98 -4.08 143.66
N ARG A 361 -55.30 -2.95 143.94
CA ARG A 361 -55.24 -2.39 145.30
C ARG A 361 -56.61 -2.03 145.85
N THR A 362 -57.48 -1.46 145.02
CA THR A 362 -58.85 -1.09 145.41
C THR A 362 -59.69 -2.33 145.69
N ASN A 363 -59.53 -3.40 144.92
CA ASN A 363 -60.20 -4.67 145.15
C ASN A 363 -59.73 -5.34 146.45
N LEU A 364 -58.43 -5.29 146.76
CA LEU A 364 -57.90 -5.78 148.04
C LEU A 364 -58.41 -4.96 149.23
N LEU A 365 -58.47 -3.63 149.09
CA LEU A 365 -59.00 -2.74 150.12
C LEU A 365 -60.49 -2.99 150.38
N SER A 366 -61.29 -3.17 149.32
CA SER A 366 -62.72 -3.42 149.44
C SER A 366 -63.04 -4.84 149.93
N LEU A 367 -62.22 -5.83 149.60
CA LEU A 367 -62.28 -7.16 150.20
C LEU A 367 -62.01 -7.10 151.71
N ASN A 368 -60.96 -6.41 152.13
CA ASN A 368 -60.66 -6.20 153.55
C ASN A 368 -61.80 -5.47 154.27
N ALA A 369 -62.39 -4.45 153.64
CA ALA A 369 -63.54 -3.73 154.18
C ALA A 369 -64.80 -4.63 154.26
N SER A 370 -65.02 -5.51 153.28
CA SER A 370 -66.13 -6.48 153.28
C SER A 370 -65.98 -7.50 154.41
N ILE A 371 -64.74 -7.98 154.65
CA ILE A 371 -64.42 -8.90 155.76
C ILE A 371 -64.69 -8.22 157.10
N GLU A 372 -64.22 -6.99 157.31
CA GLU A 372 -64.41 -6.27 158.58
C GLU A 372 -65.88 -5.89 158.81
N ALA A 373 -66.62 -5.56 157.73
CA ALA A 373 -68.06 -5.33 157.78
C ALA A 373 -68.85 -6.61 158.14
N ALA A 374 -68.45 -7.78 157.63
CA ALA A 374 -69.02 -9.07 158.04
C ALA A 374 -68.71 -9.39 159.51
N ARG A 375 -67.53 -8.98 160.00
CA ARG A 375 -67.10 -9.14 161.39
C ARG A 375 -67.91 -8.31 162.39
N ALA A 376 -68.41 -7.15 161.96
CA ALA A 376 -69.26 -6.26 162.76
C ALA A 376 -70.76 -6.70 162.84
N GLY A 377 -71.15 -7.81 162.21
CA GLY A 377 -72.51 -8.36 162.29
C GLY A 377 -73.58 -7.43 161.70
N GLU A 378 -74.74 -7.28 162.37
CA GLU A 378 -75.84 -6.44 161.87
C GLU A 378 -75.46 -4.95 161.72
N ALA A 379 -74.55 -4.43 162.55
CA ALA A 379 -74.11 -3.04 162.50
C ALA A 379 -73.25 -2.73 161.25
N GLY A 380 -72.60 -3.73 160.66
CA GLY A 380 -71.74 -3.60 159.48
C GLY A 380 -72.46 -3.78 158.14
N ARG A 381 -73.76 -4.11 158.14
CA ARG A 381 -74.48 -4.53 156.93
C ARG A 381 -74.51 -3.48 155.81
N GLY A 382 -74.63 -2.19 156.16
CA GLY A 382 -74.55 -1.09 155.18
C GLY A 382 -73.15 -0.92 154.57
N PHE A 383 -72.10 -1.08 155.39
CA PHE A 383 -70.71 -1.03 154.92
C PHE A 383 -70.34 -2.25 154.05
N ALA A 384 -70.89 -3.43 154.36
CA ALA A 384 -70.68 -4.63 153.55
C ALA A 384 -71.21 -4.47 152.12
N VAL A 385 -72.39 -3.85 151.95
CA VAL A 385 -72.97 -3.58 150.63
C VAL A 385 -72.10 -2.61 149.82
N VAL A 386 -71.61 -1.52 150.45
CA VAL A 386 -70.72 -0.56 149.78
C VAL A 386 -69.39 -1.22 149.42
N ALA A 387 -68.80 -2.00 150.32
CA ALA A 387 -67.53 -2.69 150.07
C ALA A 387 -67.65 -3.73 148.94
N GLN A 388 -68.77 -4.46 148.86
CA GLN A 388 -69.05 -5.37 147.74
C GLN A 388 -69.22 -4.63 146.42
N GLU A 389 -69.91 -3.47 146.41
CA GLU A 389 -70.06 -2.66 145.20
C GLU A 389 -68.71 -2.06 144.75
N VAL A 390 -67.85 -1.64 145.68
CA VAL A 390 -66.48 -1.17 145.38
C VAL A 390 -65.60 -2.31 144.85
N SER A 391 -65.71 -3.53 145.40
CA SER A 391 -65.01 -4.71 144.87
C SER A 391 -65.42 -5.01 143.44
N LYS A 392 -66.71 -5.00 143.15
CA LYS A 392 -67.23 -5.20 141.79
C LYS A 392 -66.78 -4.10 140.82
N LEU A 393 -66.71 -2.84 141.28
CA LEU A 393 -66.21 -1.72 140.48
C LEU A 393 -64.70 -1.87 140.19
N ALA A 394 -63.93 -2.31 141.18
CA ALA A 394 -62.50 -2.56 141.06
C ALA A 394 -62.20 -3.74 140.11
N GLU A 395 -62.95 -4.84 140.20
CA GLU A 395 -62.86 -5.98 139.27
C GLU A 395 -63.21 -5.55 137.84
N SER A 396 -64.26 -4.74 137.67
CA SER A 396 -64.61 -4.14 136.38
C SER A 396 -63.51 -3.22 135.83
N SER A 397 -62.89 -2.39 136.69
CA SER A 397 -61.75 -1.55 136.32
C SER A 397 -60.52 -2.38 135.90
N ALA A 398 -60.23 -3.48 136.60
CA ALA A 398 -59.15 -4.40 136.22
C ALA A 398 -59.43 -5.07 134.86
N GLY A 399 -60.65 -5.57 134.65
CA GLY A 399 -61.08 -6.11 133.35
C GLY A 399 -61.00 -5.10 132.21
N ASN A 400 -61.36 -3.84 132.45
CA ASN A 400 -61.20 -2.77 131.48
C ASN A 400 -59.71 -2.45 131.21
N ALA A 401 -58.85 -2.46 132.22
CA ALA A 401 -57.41 -2.28 132.05
C ALA A 401 -56.78 -3.43 131.24
N ASP A 402 -57.27 -4.66 131.40
CA ASP A 402 -56.84 -5.79 130.56
C ASP A 402 -57.27 -5.64 129.10
N LEU A 403 -58.50 -5.17 128.86
CA LEU A 403 -58.97 -4.85 127.51
C LEU A 403 -58.12 -3.74 126.87
N ILE A 404 -57.82 -2.67 127.60
CA ILE A 404 -56.93 -1.60 127.14
C ILE A 404 -55.52 -2.15 126.86
N SER A 405 -54.99 -3.01 127.73
CA SER A 405 -53.68 -3.66 127.51
C SER A 405 -53.66 -4.46 126.21
N LYS A 406 -54.76 -5.16 125.87
CA LYS A 406 -54.89 -5.85 124.60
C LYS A 406 -54.87 -4.87 123.42
N ILE A 407 -55.66 -3.80 123.49
CA ILE A 407 -55.70 -2.76 122.43
C ILE A 407 -54.32 -2.12 122.21
N ILE A 408 -53.57 -1.86 123.28
CA ILE A 408 -52.22 -1.29 123.20
C ILE A 408 -51.25 -2.26 122.52
N ARG A 409 -51.29 -3.56 122.87
CA ARG A 409 -50.47 -4.59 122.22
C ARG A 409 -50.78 -4.70 120.73
N ASP A 410 -52.07 -4.80 120.39
CA ASP A 410 -52.50 -4.90 118.99
C ASP A 410 -52.10 -3.64 118.21
N SER A 411 -52.25 -2.46 118.81
CA SER A 411 -51.87 -1.18 118.20
C SER A 411 -50.34 -1.05 118.04
N SER A 412 -49.55 -1.49 119.01
CA SER A 412 -48.08 -1.52 118.92
C SER A 412 -47.62 -2.46 117.81
N ASN A 413 -48.28 -3.62 117.64
CA ASN A 413 -48.00 -4.53 116.53
C ASN A 413 -48.32 -3.87 115.18
N HIS A 414 -49.46 -3.17 115.06
CA HIS A 414 -49.79 -2.43 113.84
C HIS A 414 -48.79 -1.31 113.52
N VAL A 415 -48.29 -0.59 114.53
CA VAL A 415 -47.23 0.43 114.35
C VAL A 415 -45.94 -0.21 113.86
N GLN A 416 -45.54 -1.35 114.43
CA GLN A 416 -44.36 -2.09 114.00
C GLN A 416 -44.48 -2.56 112.54
N MET A 417 -45.62 -3.15 112.17
CA MET A 417 -45.90 -3.54 110.78
C MET A 417 -45.88 -2.33 109.84
N GLY A 418 -46.42 -1.18 110.29
CA GLY A 418 -46.36 0.07 109.54
C GLY A 418 -44.93 0.54 109.29
N ARG A 419 -44.04 0.39 110.29
CA ARG A 419 -42.63 0.78 110.16
C ARG A 419 -41.87 -0.12 109.19
N GLU A 420 -42.06 -1.44 109.29
CA GLU A 420 -41.47 -2.41 108.35
C GLU A 420 -41.92 -2.17 106.91
N SER A 421 -43.20 -1.82 106.71
CA SER A 421 -43.75 -1.44 105.40
C SER A 421 -43.12 -0.15 104.87
N ALA A 422 -42.94 0.86 105.73
CA ALA A 422 -42.27 2.11 105.38
C ALA A 422 -40.79 1.87 105.00
N GLU A 423 -40.04 1.08 105.76
CA GLU A 423 -38.66 0.71 105.46
C GLU A 423 -38.53 -0.05 104.13
N THR A 424 -39.43 -1.01 103.88
CA THR A 424 -39.49 -1.75 102.62
C THR A 424 -39.78 -0.81 101.44
N THR A 425 -40.70 0.13 101.62
CA THR A 425 -41.04 1.14 100.60
C THR A 425 -39.84 2.04 100.29
N ALA A 426 -39.08 2.48 101.30
CA ALA A 426 -37.85 3.24 101.11
C ALA A 426 -36.80 2.44 100.31
N GLY A 427 -36.66 1.15 100.61
CA GLY A 427 -35.80 0.24 99.85
C GLY A 427 -36.17 0.18 98.37
N HIS A 428 -37.44 -0.01 98.05
CA HIS A 428 -37.93 -0.04 96.67
C HIS A 428 -37.77 1.29 95.93
N VAL A 429 -37.97 2.43 96.59
CA VAL A 429 -37.74 3.75 95.97
C VAL A 429 -36.27 3.97 95.65
N LYS A 430 -35.35 3.51 96.52
CA LYS A 430 -33.91 3.60 96.25
C LYS A 430 -33.49 2.71 95.08
N GLU A 431 -34.02 1.50 94.99
CA GLU A 431 -33.78 0.61 93.85
C GLU A 431 -34.32 1.24 92.55
N GLN A 432 -35.53 1.81 92.60
CA GLN A 432 -36.12 2.54 91.48
C GLN A 432 -35.23 3.69 90.98
N ASP A 433 -34.64 4.48 91.90
CA ASP A 433 -33.73 5.57 91.54
C ASP A 433 -32.48 5.06 90.79
N THR A 434 -31.90 3.95 91.25
CA THR A 434 -30.75 3.33 90.54
C THR A 434 -31.10 2.84 89.15
N LEU A 435 -32.30 2.26 88.96
CA LEU A 435 -32.77 1.81 87.65
C LEU A 435 -33.02 2.98 86.69
N ILE A 436 -33.56 4.10 87.20
CA ILE A 436 -33.75 5.32 86.40
C ILE A 436 -32.41 5.91 85.97
N GLN A 437 -31.40 5.89 86.84
CA GLN A 437 -30.07 6.37 86.50
C GLN A 437 -29.40 5.51 85.41
N ASP A 438 -29.54 4.17 85.46
CA ASP A 438 -29.05 3.29 84.39
C ASP A 438 -29.79 3.57 83.06
N LEU A 439 -31.11 3.80 83.12
CA LEU A 439 -31.89 4.19 81.94
C LEU A 439 -31.36 5.48 81.30
N PHE A 440 -30.99 6.49 82.08
CA PHE A 440 -30.41 7.73 81.55
C PHE A 440 -29.13 7.49 80.76
N VAL A 441 -28.21 6.68 81.29
CA VAL A 441 -26.95 6.36 80.61
C VAL A 441 -27.23 5.66 79.28
N ARG A 442 -28.16 4.69 79.27
CA ARG A 442 -28.54 3.98 78.04
C ARG A 442 -29.22 4.89 77.01
N PHE A 443 -30.01 5.87 77.43
CA PHE A 443 -30.64 6.81 76.51
C PHE A 443 -29.67 7.84 75.92
N ASP A 444 -28.63 8.22 76.66
CA ASP A 444 -27.56 9.05 76.13
C ASP A 444 -26.78 8.29 75.04
N GLU A 445 -26.38 7.04 75.31
CA GLU A 445 -25.77 6.16 74.31
C GLU A 445 -26.67 6.00 73.07
N PHE A 446 -27.96 5.76 73.28
CA PHE A 446 -28.94 5.64 72.20
C PHE A 446 -29.03 6.92 71.36
N SER A 447 -29.02 8.09 72.00
CA SER A 447 -29.05 9.39 71.30
C SER A 447 -27.80 9.61 70.44
N ASN A 448 -26.63 9.20 70.95
CA ASN A 448 -25.37 9.26 70.19
C ASN A 448 -25.43 8.35 68.94
N LEU A 449 -25.98 7.14 69.04
CA LEU A 449 -26.16 6.25 67.87
C LEU A 449 -27.06 6.89 66.79
N PHE A 450 -28.12 7.61 67.15
CA PHE A 450 -28.95 8.32 66.16
C PHE A 450 -28.26 9.52 65.54
N TYR A 451 -27.40 10.20 66.29
CA TYR A 451 -26.58 11.27 65.75
C TYR A 451 -25.62 10.74 64.67
N GLU A 452 -24.95 9.61 64.94
CA GLU A 452 -24.11 8.94 63.95
C GLU A 452 -24.93 8.44 62.75
N GLN A 453 -26.08 7.83 62.99
CA GLN A 453 -26.97 7.36 61.92
C GLN A 453 -27.46 8.51 61.02
N ARG A 454 -27.69 9.70 61.58
CA ARG A 454 -28.04 10.91 60.81
C ARG A 454 -26.90 11.33 59.89
N LYS A 455 -25.67 11.29 60.38
CA LYS A 455 -24.47 11.60 59.59
C LYS A 455 -24.31 10.60 58.44
N ILE A 456 -24.41 9.30 58.73
CA ILE A 456 -24.36 8.22 57.71
C ILE A 456 -25.44 8.44 56.65
N ASN A 457 -26.67 8.77 57.05
CA ASN A 457 -27.76 9.00 56.11
C ASN A 457 -27.51 10.22 55.21
N SER A 458 -26.89 11.27 55.74
CA SER A 458 -26.49 12.44 54.94
C SER A 458 -25.38 12.11 53.93
N GLU A 459 -24.37 11.34 54.33
CA GLU A 459 -23.32 10.87 53.42
C GLU A 459 -23.89 9.94 52.35
N PHE A 460 -24.87 9.11 52.71
CA PHE A 460 -25.59 8.24 51.78
C PHE A 460 -26.30 9.04 50.67
N PHE A 461 -26.96 10.16 51.00
CA PHE A 461 -27.54 11.06 49.98
C PHE A 461 -26.49 11.60 49.00
N SER A 462 -25.35 12.07 49.51
CA SER A 462 -24.27 12.57 48.63
C SER A 462 -23.72 11.49 47.70
N THR A 463 -23.71 10.23 48.16
CA THR A 463 -23.31 9.07 47.36
C THR A 463 -24.35 8.74 46.29
N LEU A 464 -25.64 8.84 46.62
CA LEU A 464 -26.73 8.66 45.66
C LEU A 464 -26.70 9.72 44.56
N ASP A 465 -26.41 10.98 44.88
CA ASP A 465 -26.26 12.05 43.88
C ASP A 465 -25.07 11.80 42.94
N ARG A 466 -23.93 11.34 43.49
CA ARG A 466 -22.78 10.92 42.67
C ARG A 466 -23.11 9.75 41.76
N LEU A 467 -23.80 8.73 42.29
CA LEU A 467 -24.26 7.59 41.49
C LEU A 467 -25.19 8.04 40.37
N ARG A 468 -26.10 8.97 40.65
CA ARG A 468 -27.02 9.52 39.64
C ARG A 468 -26.26 10.25 38.52
N SER A 469 -25.27 11.07 38.86
CA SER A 469 -24.40 11.74 37.88
C SER A 469 -23.66 10.73 37.02
N LEU A 470 -23.03 9.73 37.65
CA LEU A 470 -22.29 8.68 36.95
C LEU A 470 -23.19 7.86 36.01
N SER A 471 -24.40 7.49 36.46
CA SER A 471 -25.38 6.83 35.59
C SER A 471 -25.75 7.69 34.38
N SER A 472 -25.89 9.00 34.55
CA SER A 472 -26.16 9.93 33.45
C SER A 472 -24.98 10.00 32.46
N GLU A 473 -23.74 10.01 32.96
CA GLU A 473 -22.54 10.00 32.10
C GLU A 473 -22.44 8.70 31.30
N ILE A 474 -22.73 7.54 31.92
CA ILE A 474 -22.75 6.24 31.23
C ILE A 474 -23.86 6.20 30.17
N GLU A 475 -25.03 6.81 30.42
CA GLU A 475 -26.10 6.91 29.43
C GLU A 475 -25.65 7.70 28.19
N LEU A 476 -25.03 8.86 28.40
CA LEU A 476 -24.48 9.68 27.32
C LEU A 476 -23.39 8.93 26.54
N ALA A 477 -22.43 8.32 27.25
CA ALA A 477 -21.37 7.54 26.63
C ALA A 477 -21.91 6.35 25.83
N SER A 478 -22.93 5.66 26.32
CA SER A 478 -23.58 4.55 25.60
C SER A 478 -24.30 5.06 24.34
N SER A 479 -24.91 6.24 24.40
CA SER A 479 -25.53 6.88 23.24
C SER A 479 -24.50 7.28 22.18
N GLU A 480 -23.38 7.87 22.59
CA GLU A 480 -22.27 8.22 21.70
C GLU A 480 -21.62 6.99 21.09
N GLN A 481 -21.39 5.93 21.87
CA GLN A 481 -20.90 4.64 21.37
C GLN A 481 -21.82 4.05 20.30
N LYS A 482 -23.15 4.11 20.50
CA LYS A 482 -24.11 3.66 19.51
C LYS A 482 -23.97 4.41 18.18
N MET A 483 -23.81 5.73 18.22
CA MET A 483 -23.58 6.54 17.01
C MET A 483 -22.23 6.22 16.36
N GLY A 484 -21.17 6.06 17.17
CA GLY A 484 -19.85 5.67 16.70
C GLY A 484 -19.85 4.31 15.99
N LEU A 485 -20.56 3.33 16.55
CA LEU A 485 -20.73 2.00 15.95
C LEU A 485 -21.46 2.07 14.61
N GLN A 486 -22.50 2.90 14.48
CA GLN A 486 -23.15 3.12 13.19
C GLN A 486 -22.18 3.68 12.13
N GLY A 487 -21.32 4.62 12.52
CA GLY A 487 -20.28 5.14 11.63
C GLY A 487 -19.25 4.09 11.23
N ILE A 488 -18.89 3.17 12.12
CA ILE A 488 -18.00 2.04 11.81
C ILE A 488 -18.67 1.08 10.82
N VAL A 489 -19.94 0.73 11.02
CA VAL A 489 -20.70 -0.13 10.07
C VAL A 489 -20.71 0.50 8.68
N GLU A 490 -20.97 1.80 8.58
CA GLU A 490 -20.97 2.52 7.31
C GLU A 490 -19.58 2.52 6.64
N ALA A 491 -18.52 2.73 7.42
CA ALA A 491 -17.15 2.69 6.92
C ALA A 491 -16.76 1.28 6.41
N ILE A 492 -17.15 0.21 7.11
CA ILE A 492 -16.93 -1.18 6.66
C ILE A 492 -17.63 -1.43 5.33
N SER A 493 -18.89 -1.00 5.19
CA SER A 493 -19.65 -1.14 3.94
C SER A 493 -18.96 -0.41 2.76
N LEU A 494 -18.48 0.81 2.97
CA LEU A 494 -17.72 1.55 1.95
C LEU A 494 -16.41 0.86 1.56
N LEU A 495 -15.70 0.28 2.54
CA LEU A 495 -14.47 -0.45 2.30
C LEU A 495 -14.71 -1.78 1.56
N GLN A 496 -15.78 -2.51 1.91
CA GLN A 496 -16.19 -3.73 1.19
C GLN A 496 -16.49 -3.43 -0.29
N ASN A 497 -17.24 -2.36 -0.58
CA ASN A 497 -17.51 -1.93 -1.95
C ASN A 497 -16.21 -1.56 -2.71
N SER A 498 -15.28 -0.89 -2.02
CA SER A 498 -13.97 -0.52 -2.60
C SER A 498 -13.13 -1.76 -2.92
N MET A 499 -13.19 -2.78 -2.06
CA MET A 499 -12.50 -4.06 -2.23
C MET A 499 -13.04 -4.85 -3.41
N GLU A 500 -14.36 -4.92 -3.57
CA GLU A 500 -14.97 -5.58 -4.74
C GLU A 500 -14.53 -4.90 -6.05
N SER A 501 -14.45 -3.57 -6.06
CA SER A 501 -13.90 -2.81 -7.19
C SER A 501 -12.41 -3.13 -7.46
N LEU A 502 -11.62 -3.28 -6.40
CA LEU A 502 -10.21 -3.65 -6.45
C LEU A 502 -10.00 -5.06 -7.04
N VAL A 503 -10.81 -6.04 -6.62
CA VAL A 503 -10.83 -7.39 -7.20
C VAL A 503 -11.08 -7.31 -8.70
N THR A 504 -12.13 -6.61 -9.10
CA THR A 504 -12.51 -6.49 -10.52
C THR A 504 -11.40 -5.83 -11.35
N LYS A 505 -10.76 -4.78 -10.82
CA LYS A 505 -9.63 -4.12 -11.49
C LYS A 505 -8.40 -5.03 -11.58
N SER A 506 -8.13 -5.80 -10.54
CA SER A 506 -7.03 -6.77 -10.50
C SER A 506 -7.22 -7.88 -11.53
N GLU A 507 -8.43 -8.43 -11.65
CA GLU A 507 -8.76 -9.42 -12.68
C GLU A 507 -8.56 -8.86 -14.09
N ASN A 508 -9.04 -7.66 -14.36
CA ASN A 508 -8.84 -6.99 -15.65
C ASN A 508 -7.35 -6.78 -15.95
N LEU A 509 -6.56 -6.35 -14.97
CA LEU A 509 -5.12 -6.14 -15.18
C LEU A 509 -4.39 -7.47 -15.41
N SER A 510 -4.79 -8.54 -14.72
CA SER A 510 -4.26 -9.90 -14.95
C SER A 510 -4.46 -10.37 -16.40
N VAL A 511 -5.62 -10.07 -17.01
CA VAL A 511 -5.87 -10.32 -18.44
C VAL A 511 -4.91 -9.53 -19.32
N VAL A 512 -4.75 -8.23 -19.07
CA VAL A 512 -3.82 -7.37 -19.83
C VAL A 512 -2.37 -7.86 -19.73
N VAL A 513 -1.94 -8.28 -18.54
CA VAL A 513 -0.60 -8.85 -18.31
C VAL A 513 -0.36 -10.09 -19.18
N ARG A 514 -1.35 -10.97 -19.25
CA ARG A 514 -1.29 -12.18 -20.08
C ARG A 514 -1.19 -11.86 -21.57
N GLU A 515 -1.89 -10.82 -22.01
CA GLU A 515 -1.81 -10.34 -23.39
C GLU A 515 -0.44 -9.73 -23.71
N LEU A 516 0.13 -8.94 -22.80
CA LEU A 516 1.49 -8.39 -22.92
C LEU A 516 2.56 -9.48 -22.95
N GLU A 517 2.42 -10.52 -22.12
CA GLU A 517 3.32 -11.69 -22.14
C GLU A 517 3.28 -12.39 -23.51
N THR A 518 2.08 -12.57 -24.06
CA THR A 518 1.88 -13.18 -25.38
C THR A 518 2.46 -12.32 -26.52
N GLN A 519 2.23 -11.00 -26.48
CA GLN A 519 2.81 -10.06 -27.46
C GLN A 519 4.35 -10.02 -27.37
N SER A 520 4.92 -10.06 -26.17
CA SER A 520 6.36 -10.14 -26.00
C SER A 520 6.92 -11.44 -26.60
N ASP A 521 6.31 -12.58 -26.30
CA ASP A 521 6.76 -13.88 -26.82
C ASP A 521 6.69 -13.95 -28.35
N THR A 522 5.62 -13.41 -28.95
CA THR A 522 5.51 -13.34 -30.42
C THR A 522 6.57 -12.43 -31.05
N LEU A 523 6.90 -11.29 -30.43
CA LEU A 523 7.98 -10.41 -30.90
C LEU A 523 9.36 -11.09 -30.82
N ILE A 524 9.60 -11.89 -29.79
CA ILE A 524 10.85 -12.66 -29.64
C ILE A 524 10.93 -13.79 -30.69
N LEU A 525 9.81 -14.47 -30.99
CA LEU A 525 9.75 -15.59 -31.93
C LEU A 525 9.78 -15.15 -33.42
N ALA A 526 9.23 -13.98 -33.75
CA ALA A 526 9.15 -13.48 -35.12
C ALA A 526 10.54 -13.30 -35.77
N GLU A 527 11.58 -13.05 -34.98
CA GLU A 527 12.95 -12.85 -35.45
C GLU A 527 13.75 -14.16 -35.57
N THR A 528 13.39 -15.22 -34.82
CA THR A 528 14.03 -16.54 -35.00
C THR A 528 13.73 -17.20 -36.35
N ASN A 529 12.71 -16.71 -37.08
CA ASN A 529 12.26 -17.23 -38.36
C ASN A 529 12.62 -16.34 -39.57
N THR A 530 13.33 -15.24 -39.36
CA THR A 530 13.88 -14.34 -40.41
C THR A 530 15.40 -14.40 -40.42
#